data_AF-A0A8R2F9B1-F1
#
_entry.id   AF-A0A8R2F9B1-F1
#
_cell.length_a   1.000
_cell.length_b   1.000
_cell.length_c   1.000
_cell.angle_alpha   90.00
_cell.angle_beta   90.00
_cell.angle_gamma   90.00
#
_symmetry.space_group_name_H-M   'P 1'
#
loop_
_entity.id
_entity.type
_entity.pdbx_description
1 polymer ?
#
loop_
_entity_poly.entity_id
_entity_poly.type
_entity_poly.pdbx_seq_one_letter_code
_entity_poly.pdbx_strand_id
1 'polypeptide(L)'
;MLEYASVLWDPFVVTYSCHLERVQRRFLSSAAYMLKIVHPPHDYTPVLRALSLTSLANRRVKTNLAFLQKLIDGSIKTPSLLDQVNFKVPHRATRSRVPFTVPLHCTNYGKNKPIDRMMRLANEDPTILNLP
;
A
#
# COMPACT_ATOMS: atom_id res chain seq x y z
N MET A 1 5.53 0.78 14.75
CA MET A 1 6.91 0.75 14.20
C MET A 1 6.96 0.29 12.74
N LEU A 2 6.32 -0.83 12.34
CA LEU A 2 6.38 -1.34 10.95
C LEU A 2 5.66 -0.50 9.88
N GLU A 3 4.84 0.47 10.28
CA GLU A 3 4.11 1.34 9.35
C GLU A 3 4.86 2.64 9.05
N TYR A 4 5.84 3.01 9.88
CA TYR A 4 6.60 4.23 9.73
C TYR A 4 7.44 4.19 8.46
N ALA A 5 7.36 5.24 7.63
CA ALA A 5 8.05 5.33 6.35
C ALA A 5 7.81 4.15 5.40
N SER A 6 6.78 3.32 5.63
CA SER A 6 6.54 2.09 4.87
C SER A 6 6.42 2.33 3.36
N VAL A 7 6.01 3.52 2.94
CA VAL A 7 6.02 3.96 1.53
C VAL A 7 7.42 3.95 0.91
N LEU A 8 8.48 4.23 1.66
CA LEU A 8 9.85 4.25 1.15
C LEU A 8 10.45 2.84 1.03
N TRP A 9 10.24 2.00 2.03
CA TRP A 9 10.91 0.69 2.15
C TRP A 9 9.98 -0.50 1.88
N ASP A 10 8.81 -0.28 1.28
CA ASP A 10 7.90 -1.35 0.90
C ASP A 10 8.56 -2.26 -0.16
N PRO A 11 8.86 -3.54 0.17
CA PRO A 11 9.58 -4.43 -0.71
C PRO A 11 8.73 -4.90 -1.88
N PHE A 12 9.26 -4.74 -3.08
CA PHE A 12 8.65 -5.26 -4.32
C PHE A 12 8.96 -6.74 -4.57
N VAL A 13 9.99 -7.30 -3.94
CA VAL A 13 10.33 -8.72 -4.06
C VAL A 13 9.50 -9.52 -3.07
N VAL A 14 8.83 -10.56 -3.57
CA VAL A 14 7.94 -11.44 -2.78
C VAL A 14 8.66 -11.98 -1.53
N THR A 15 9.91 -12.43 -1.66
CA THR A 15 10.71 -12.95 -0.54
C THR A 15 10.84 -11.95 0.62
N TYR A 16 11.20 -10.70 0.33
CA TYR A 16 11.32 -9.66 1.36
C TYR A 16 9.96 -9.29 1.94
N SER A 17 8.90 -9.25 1.11
CA SER A 17 7.53 -9.09 1.59
C SER A 17 7.11 -10.20 2.55
N CYS A 18 7.45 -11.47 2.25
CA CYS A 18 7.21 -12.59 3.15
C CYS A 18 8.00 -12.49 4.45
N HIS A 19 9.25 -12.00 4.40
CA HIS A 19 10.05 -11.77 5.60
C HIS A 19 9.41 -10.74 6.53
N LEU A 20 8.89 -9.64 5.97
CA LEU A 20 8.14 -8.65 6.75
C LEU A 20 6.85 -9.25 7.35
N GLU A 21 6.11 -10.04 6.57
CA GLU A 21 4.88 -10.68 7.07
C GLU A 21 5.18 -11.70 8.19
N ARG A 22 6.35 -12.37 8.16
CA ARG A 22 6.80 -13.25 9.25
C ARG A 22 6.99 -12.49 10.57
N VAL A 23 7.42 -11.22 10.54
CA VAL A 23 7.51 -10.39 11.75
C VAL A 23 6.12 -10.20 12.37
N GLN A 24 5.11 -9.86 11.54
CA GLN A 24 3.73 -9.76 12.00
C GLN A 24 3.21 -11.11 12.53
N ARG A 25 3.46 -12.22 11.83
CA ARG A 25 3.03 -13.56 12.29
C ARG A 25 3.64 -13.95 13.63
N ARG A 26 4.91 -13.61 13.88
CA ARG A 26 5.56 -13.85 15.17
C ARG A 26 4.86 -13.07 16.28
N PHE A 27 4.52 -11.81 16.04
CA PHE A 27 3.72 -11.02 16.98
C PHE A 27 2.34 -11.63 17.23
N LEU A 28 1.63 -12.04 16.17
CA LEU A 28 0.30 -12.65 16.29
C LEU A 28 0.35 -13.98 17.06
N SER A 29 1.40 -14.78 16.86
CA SER A 29 1.62 -16.01 17.63
C SER A 29 1.77 -15.72 19.12
N SER A 30 2.56 -14.71 19.49
CA SER A 30 2.71 -14.30 20.88
C SER A 30 1.40 -13.76 21.46
N ALA A 31 0.68 -12.93 20.70
CA ALA A 31 -0.60 -12.36 21.12
C ALA A 31 -1.67 -13.44 21.30
N ALA A 32 -1.74 -14.42 20.40
CA ALA A 32 -2.65 -15.55 20.51
C ALA A 32 -2.43 -16.36 21.80
N TYR A 33 -1.17 -16.60 22.15
CA TYR A 33 -0.81 -17.28 23.39
C TYR A 33 -1.21 -16.46 24.62
N MET A 34 -0.90 -15.16 24.65
CA MET A 34 -1.25 -14.26 25.77
C MET A 34 -2.75 -14.10 25.95
N LEU A 35 -3.51 -14.02 24.85
CA LEU A 35 -4.96 -13.78 24.85
C LEU A 35 -5.79 -15.08 24.83
N LYS A 36 -5.14 -16.25 24.84
CA LYS A 36 -5.77 -17.58 24.77
C LYS A 36 -6.72 -17.74 23.57
N ILE A 37 -6.35 -17.17 22.43
CA ILE A 37 -7.12 -17.28 21.19
C ILE A 37 -6.73 -18.56 20.48
N VAL A 38 -7.68 -19.47 20.30
CA VAL A 38 -7.48 -20.69 19.51
C VAL A 38 -7.44 -20.32 18.02
N HIS A 39 -6.41 -20.78 17.32
CA HIS A 39 -6.30 -20.64 15.88
C HIS A 39 -5.61 -21.85 15.25
N PRO A 40 -5.92 -22.19 13.98
CA PRO A 40 -5.24 -23.28 13.29
C PRO A 40 -3.74 -22.98 13.03
N PRO A 41 -2.91 -24.01 12.82
CA PRO A 41 -1.52 -23.82 12.39
C PRO A 41 -1.45 -22.95 11.15
N HIS A 42 -0.61 -21.93 11.17
CA HIS A 42 -0.38 -20.97 10.07
C HIS A 42 -1.58 -20.09 9.66
N ASP A 43 -2.77 -20.29 10.22
CA ASP A 43 -3.90 -19.40 10.04
C ASP A 43 -4.05 -18.48 11.26
N TYR A 44 -3.65 -17.22 11.08
CA TYR A 44 -3.76 -16.18 12.10
C TYR A 44 -4.96 -15.25 11.87
N THR A 45 -5.88 -15.59 10.97
CA THR A 45 -7.09 -14.78 10.73
C THR A 45 -7.97 -14.59 11.96
N PRO A 46 -8.12 -15.56 12.89
CA PRO A 46 -8.90 -15.34 14.11
C PRO A 46 -8.25 -14.29 15.03
N VAL A 47 -6.91 -14.35 15.14
CA VAL A 47 -6.10 -13.43 15.96
C VAL A 47 -6.12 -12.03 15.37
N LEU A 48 -5.99 -11.91 14.05
CA LEU A 48 -6.13 -10.64 13.33
C LEU A 48 -7.49 -10.00 13.61
N ARG A 49 -8.57 -10.78 13.50
CA ARG A 49 -9.93 -10.29 13.77
C ARG A 49 -10.12 -9.86 15.21
N ALA A 50 -9.64 -10.65 16.17
CA ALA A 50 -9.73 -10.33 17.59
C ALA A 50 -8.97 -9.04 17.96
N LEU A 51 -7.87 -8.76 17.26
CA LEU A 51 -7.08 -7.54 17.43
C LEU A 51 -7.52 -6.38 16.52
N SER A 52 -8.57 -6.55 15.70
CA SER A 52 -8.98 -5.60 14.67
C SER A 52 -7.85 -5.19 13.71
N LEU A 53 -6.92 -6.12 13.44
CA LEU A 53 -5.77 -5.93 12.55
C LEU A 53 -6.04 -6.55 11.16
N THR A 54 -5.34 -6.01 10.17
CA THR A 54 -5.26 -6.58 8.81
C THR A 54 -3.82 -7.02 8.50
N SER A 55 -3.61 -7.73 7.39
CA SER A 55 -2.27 -8.15 6.97
C SER A 55 -1.32 -6.96 6.78
N LEU A 56 -0.02 -7.17 6.93
CA LEU A 56 0.96 -6.08 6.75
C LEU A 56 0.92 -5.60 5.30
N ALA A 57 0.77 -6.52 4.35
CA ALA A 57 0.59 -6.20 2.94
C ALA A 57 -0.58 -5.22 2.70
N ASN A 58 -1.77 -5.52 3.22
CA ASN A 58 -2.95 -4.66 3.04
C ASN A 58 -2.75 -3.28 3.68
N ARG A 59 -2.12 -3.22 4.86
CA ARG A 59 -1.81 -1.96 5.52
C ARG A 59 -0.81 -1.13 4.72
N ARG A 60 0.24 -1.74 4.17
CA ARG A 60 1.20 -1.05 3.28
C ARG A 60 0.54 -0.47 2.05
N VAL A 61 -0.37 -1.21 1.40
CA VAL A 61 -1.16 -0.69 0.28
C VAL A 61 -1.96 0.54 0.73
N LYS A 62 -2.71 0.43 1.82
CA LYS A 62 -3.46 1.57 2.38
C LYS A 62 -2.56 2.77 2.69
N THR A 63 -1.37 2.57 3.24
CA THR A 63 -0.44 3.67 3.53
C THR A 63 0.11 4.32 2.26
N ASN A 64 0.43 3.53 1.23
CA ASN A 64 0.82 4.05 -0.10
C ASN A 64 -0.30 4.93 -0.69
N LEU A 65 -1.54 4.45 -0.66
CA LEU A 65 -2.69 5.19 -1.18
C LEU A 65 -2.99 6.45 -0.37
N ALA A 66 -2.97 6.36 0.96
CA ALA A 66 -3.20 7.49 1.85
C ALA A 66 -2.10 8.56 1.71
N PHE A 67 -0.85 8.16 1.48
CA PHE A 67 0.23 9.10 1.22
C PHE A 67 0.02 9.85 -0.10
N LEU A 68 -0.36 9.13 -1.17
CA LEU A 68 -0.68 9.74 -2.46
C LEU A 68 -1.87 10.71 -2.35
N GLN A 69 -2.93 10.31 -1.64
CA GLN A 69 -4.09 11.19 -1.41
C GLN A 69 -3.69 12.47 -0.67
N LYS A 70 -2.89 12.35 0.40
CA LYS A 70 -2.37 13.50 1.16
C LYS A 70 -1.45 14.40 0.37
N LEU A 71 -0.77 13.86 -0.65
CA LEU A 71 0.05 14.64 -1.56
C LEU A 71 -0.83 15.44 -2.53
N ILE A 72 -1.95 14.87 -2.98
CA ILE A 72 -2.89 15.50 -3.93
C ILE A 72 -3.79 16.54 -3.24
N ASP A 73 -4.28 16.26 -2.03
CA ASP A 73 -5.15 17.16 -1.26
C ASP A 73 -4.39 18.33 -0.60
N GLY A 74 -3.06 18.34 -0.69
CA GLY A 74 -2.20 19.40 -0.16
C GLY A 74 -1.93 19.31 1.34
N SER A 75 -2.36 18.23 2.01
CA SER A 75 -1.98 17.94 3.41
C SER A 75 -0.48 17.78 3.58
N ILE A 76 0.20 17.26 2.55
CA ILE A 76 1.66 17.21 2.43
C ILE A 76 2.09 18.21 1.35
N LYS A 77 2.67 19.33 1.78
CA LYS A 77 3.12 20.41 0.89
C LYS A 77 4.52 20.15 0.36
N THR A 78 4.63 19.27 -0.64
CA THR A 78 5.90 18.99 -1.34
C THR A 78 5.70 19.12 -2.85
N PRO A 79 5.83 20.33 -3.43
CA PRO A 79 5.55 20.57 -4.84
C PRO A 79 6.47 19.76 -5.76
N SER A 80 7.75 19.59 -5.40
CA SER A 80 8.71 18.76 -6.14
C SER A 80 8.36 17.27 -6.21
N LEU A 81 7.58 16.79 -5.24
CA LEU A 81 7.10 15.41 -5.23
C LEU A 81 5.78 15.29 -5.99
N LEU A 82 4.90 16.29 -5.88
CA LEU A 82 3.64 16.36 -6.63
C LEU A 82 3.89 16.48 -8.14
N ASP A 83 4.94 17.20 -8.55
CA ASP A 83 5.36 17.33 -9.95
C ASP A 83 5.69 15.97 -10.62
N GLN A 84 6.04 14.96 -9.83
CA GLN A 84 6.29 13.60 -10.33
C GLN A 84 4.99 12.78 -10.54
N VAL A 85 3.84 13.28 -10.07
CA VAL A 85 2.54 12.61 -10.20
C VAL A 85 1.92 12.95 -11.55
N ASN A 86 1.83 11.94 -12.42
CA ASN A 86 1.33 12.10 -13.78
C ASN A 86 -0.19 11.87 -13.84
N PHE A 87 -0.99 12.93 -13.77
CA PHE A 87 -2.43 12.83 -13.92
C PHE A 87 -2.84 12.47 -15.35
N LYS A 88 -3.78 11.54 -15.48
CA LYS A 88 -4.39 11.19 -16.77
C LYS A 88 -5.72 11.94 -16.91
N VAL A 89 -5.69 13.03 -17.66
CA VAL A 89 -6.87 13.85 -17.96
C VAL A 89 -7.30 13.60 -19.40
N PRO A 90 -8.31 12.74 -19.65
CA PRO A 90 -8.71 12.40 -21.00
C PRO A 90 -9.54 13.54 -21.62
N HIS A 91 -9.19 13.95 -22.84
CA HIS A 91 -9.97 14.93 -23.60
C HIS A 91 -11.38 14.42 -23.97
N ARG A 92 -11.57 13.09 -24.04
CA ARG A 92 -12.87 12.47 -24.32
C ARG A 92 -13.16 11.42 -23.27
N ALA A 93 -14.42 11.27 -22.89
CA ALA A 93 -14.84 10.20 -21.99
C ALA A 93 -14.48 8.84 -22.61
N THR A 94 -13.62 8.08 -21.94
CA THR A 94 -13.28 6.71 -22.34
C THR A 94 -13.84 5.73 -21.31
N ARG A 95 -13.96 4.45 -21.68
CA ARG A 95 -14.35 3.38 -20.74
C ARG A 95 -13.31 3.17 -19.63
N SER A 96 -12.07 3.60 -19.84
CA SER A 96 -10.99 3.52 -18.85
C SER A 96 -11.08 4.71 -17.89
N ARG A 97 -11.34 4.43 -16.61
CA ARG A 97 -11.34 5.43 -15.52
C ARG A 97 -10.02 5.50 -14.76
N VAL A 98 -8.93 5.07 -15.38
CA VAL A 98 -7.59 5.08 -14.78
C VAL A 98 -7.14 6.53 -14.55
N PRO A 99 -6.83 6.94 -13.31
CA PRO A 99 -6.54 8.33 -13.01
C PRO A 99 -5.09 8.78 -13.23
N PHE A 100 -4.13 7.86 -13.26
CA PHE A 100 -2.71 8.20 -13.40
C PHE A 100 -2.05 7.53 -14.60
N THR A 101 -1.10 8.22 -15.22
CA THR A 101 -0.22 7.69 -16.26
C THR A 101 1.08 7.20 -15.63
N VAL A 102 1.34 5.90 -15.65
CA VAL A 102 2.57 5.34 -15.06
C VAL A 102 3.63 5.19 -16.15
N PRO A 103 4.82 5.81 -16.00
CA PRO A 103 5.92 5.63 -16.95
C PRO A 103 6.32 4.16 -17.09
N LEU A 104 6.73 3.78 -18.30
CA LEU A 104 7.33 2.47 -18.55
C LEU A 104 8.79 2.49 -18.12
N HIS A 105 9.24 1.39 -17.52
CA HIS A 105 10.61 1.24 -17.04
C HIS A 105 11.22 -0.06 -17.55
N CYS A 106 12.49 -0.01 -17.92
CA CYS A 106 13.25 -1.17 -18.36
C CYS A 106 13.77 -2.03 -17.19
N THR A 107 13.71 -1.52 -15.95
CA THR A 107 14.20 -2.22 -14.75
C THR A 107 13.11 -2.35 -13.70
N ASN A 108 13.18 -3.44 -12.93
CA ASN A 108 12.31 -3.65 -11.76
C ASN A 108 12.50 -2.54 -10.70
N TYR A 109 13.71 -2.00 -10.58
CA TYR A 109 13.97 -0.87 -9.69
C TYR A 109 13.19 0.37 -10.13
N GLY A 110 13.27 0.75 -11.41
CA GLY A 110 12.53 1.88 -11.97
C GLY A 110 11.02 1.70 -11.82
N LYS A 111 10.51 0.52 -12.17
CA LYS A 111 9.08 0.18 -12.04
C LYS A 111 8.56 0.35 -10.62
N ASN A 112 9.37 0.04 -9.60
CA ASN A 112 8.98 0.04 -8.20
C ASN A 112 9.41 1.29 -7.43
N LYS A 113 9.76 2.38 -8.13
CA LYS A 113 9.89 3.69 -7.49
C LYS A 113 8.59 4.05 -6.74
N PRO A 114 8.67 4.74 -5.58
CA PRO A 114 7.49 4.95 -4.72
C PRO A 114 6.31 5.62 -5.43
N ILE A 115 6.55 6.71 -6.18
CA ILE A 115 5.50 7.45 -6.89
C ILE A 115 4.82 6.58 -7.96
N ASP A 116 5.61 5.91 -8.80
CA ASP A 116 5.08 5.02 -9.84
C ASP A 116 4.33 3.82 -9.27
N ARG A 117 4.79 3.27 -8.14
CA ARG A 117 4.07 2.21 -7.43
C ARG A 117 2.74 2.72 -6.88
N MET A 118 2.72 3.88 -6.22
CA MET A 118 1.50 4.48 -5.68
C MET A 118 0.48 4.77 -6.78
N MET A 119 0.91 5.33 -7.91
CA MET A 119 0.06 5.54 -9.08
C MET A 119 -0.51 4.23 -9.63
N ARG A 120 0.30 3.15 -9.69
CA ARG A 120 -0.20 1.81 -10.10
C ARG A 120 -1.23 1.26 -9.14
N LEU A 121 -0.98 1.31 -7.83
CA LEU A 121 -1.93 0.86 -6.82
C LEU A 121 -3.25 1.65 -6.91
N ALA A 122 -3.17 2.97 -7.14
CA ALA A 122 -4.36 3.80 -7.30
C ALA A 122 -5.11 3.56 -8.62
N ASN A 123 -4.43 3.06 -9.65
CA ASN A 123 -5.06 2.64 -10.89
C ASN A 123 -5.82 1.30 -10.75
N GLU A 124 -5.42 0.45 -9.81
CA GLU A 124 -6.12 -0.80 -9.45
C GLU A 124 -7.35 -0.53 -8.57
N ASP A 125 -7.31 0.51 -7.72
CA ASP A 125 -8.43 0.97 -6.89
C ASP A 125 -8.77 2.45 -7.15
N PRO A 126 -9.51 2.75 -8.24
CA PRO A 126 -9.83 4.12 -8.63
C PRO A 126 -10.80 4.84 -7.68
N THR A 127 -11.25 4.18 -6.61
CA THR A 127 -12.13 4.82 -5.60
C THR A 127 -11.43 5.89 -4.77
N ILE A 128 -10.09 5.92 -4.79
CA ILE A 128 -9.26 6.86 -4.02
C ILE A 128 -9.51 8.32 -4.40
N LEU A 129 -9.87 8.59 -5.66
CA LEU A 129 -10.17 9.94 -6.12
C LEU A 129 -11.65 10.31 -6.05
N ASN A 130 -12.50 9.37 -5.63
CA ASN A 130 -13.89 9.70 -5.30
C ASN A 130 -13.90 10.35 -3.91
N LEU A 131 -13.52 11.63 -3.85
CA LEU A 131 -13.91 12.48 -2.74
C LEU A 131 -15.43 12.76 -2.84
N PRO A 132 -16.13 12.92 -1.70
CA PRO A 132 -17.55 13.28 -1.67
C PRO A 132 -17.84 14.62 -2.36
#